data_AF-A0A2V6AJA7-F1
#
_entry.id   AF-A0A2V6AJA7-F1
#
_cell.length_a   1.000
_cell.length_b   1.000
_cell.length_c   1.000
_cell.angle_alpha   90.00
_cell.angle_beta   90.00
_cell.angle_gamma   90.00
#
_symmetry.space_group_name_H-M   'P 1'
#
loop_
_entity.id
_entity.type
_entity.pdbx_description
1 polymer ?
#
loop_
_entity_poly.entity_id
_entity_poly.type
_entity_poly.pdbx_seq_one_letter_code
_entity_poly.pdbx_strand_id
1 'polypeptide(L)'
;MSYEVFARKYRPQTFDDLVGQPHVSRTLKNAVTQNRLAHAYLFVGPRGIGKTSTARILAKSLNCVNGPTATPCGECHNCREIAAGNSLDVIEIDGASNNSVEDVRQLRENVRYAPAKGRYKIYLIDEVHMLSAAAFNALLKTLEEPPAHVKFIFATTEPQKVLPTILSRCQRFDLHRIPANLIAQHLQFIAGKEKITLEPAAAHAIARGAEGGMRDAESMLDQLVAFCGEKISESDVLNIFGFTAEQTVVDLTGRILRGETPAALELLYEQCESGKDMMRLMSDLIVYLRDLLVFKAKPDVLDEDIDPDLKKSLAAHAELIETDRLLDLIDQLAAAEGRMKWAPNKKLHFEVAIIRAIQSLGQATLDEVIERLSELRDGGRARPPGAPPTKPAAAGSDRGNEGSRRQKAGITDPGYSKAETARVAETAVQSQPNADELWHKVLAKIPVKGFLRTLSESIRPIGIDGRNFLLGHSPDDQSKVEALASPNNRRQLETLLGEASGCDWSVRFVAKEGIVPPKAFGAGSEAARSVEWFEDDRLIQEALEMFNAQIKS
;
A
#
# COMPACT_ATOMS: atom_id res chain seq x y z
N MET A 1 -22.59 36.45 8.83
CA MET A 1 -22.10 35.53 7.77
C MET A 1 -21.82 34.21 8.43
N SER A 2 -22.31 33.10 7.88
CA SER A 2 -21.95 31.77 8.36
C SER A 2 -20.45 31.56 8.19
N TYR A 3 -19.77 31.10 9.24
CA TYR A 3 -18.37 30.70 9.15
C TYR A 3 -18.20 29.61 8.08
N GLU A 4 -17.27 29.81 7.16
CA GLU A 4 -16.94 28.85 6.11
C GLU A 4 -15.48 28.43 6.29
N VAL A 5 -15.26 27.13 6.46
CA VAL A 5 -13.94 26.51 6.65
C VAL A 5 -13.04 26.86 5.46
N PHE A 6 -11.76 27.16 5.73
CA PHE A 6 -10.79 27.53 4.69
C PHE A 6 -10.72 26.55 3.52
N ALA A 7 -10.76 25.25 3.80
CA ALA A 7 -10.76 24.19 2.79
C ALA A 7 -11.90 24.28 1.75
N ARG A 8 -12.99 25.00 2.08
CA ARG A 8 -14.10 25.27 1.16
C ARG A 8 -13.98 26.66 0.55
N LYS A 9 -13.66 27.68 1.36
CA LYS A 9 -13.52 29.08 0.94
C LYS A 9 -12.42 29.29 -0.10
N TYR A 10 -11.27 28.63 0.09
CA TYR A 10 -10.09 28.74 -0.77
C TYR A 10 -9.98 27.65 -1.84
N ARG A 11 -11.07 26.90 -2.05
CA ARG A 11 -11.10 25.84 -3.06
C ARG A 11 -10.76 26.43 -4.44
N PRO A 12 -9.80 25.86 -5.18
CA PRO A 12 -9.40 26.34 -6.51
C PRO A 12 -10.59 26.50 -7.46
N GLN A 13 -10.70 27.65 -8.12
CA GLN A 13 -11.80 27.97 -9.03
C GLN A 13 -11.39 27.82 -10.49
N THR A 14 -10.11 28.01 -10.79
CA THR A 14 -9.50 27.88 -12.11
C THR A 14 -8.32 26.90 -12.09
N PHE A 15 -7.85 26.51 -13.28
CA PHE A 15 -6.69 25.64 -13.42
C PHE A 15 -5.37 26.30 -12.97
N ASP A 16 -5.32 27.64 -12.91
CA ASP A 16 -4.17 28.40 -12.42
C ASP A 16 -4.08 28.42 -10.90
N ASP A 17 -5.22 28.28 -10.21
CA ASP A 17 -5.28 28.23 -8.74
C ASP A 17 -4.87 26.84 -8.18
N LEU A 18 -4.61 25.86 -9.06
CA LEU A 18 -4.30 24.49 -8.65
C LEU A 18 -2.83 24.36 -8.26
N VAL A 19 -2.56 24.38 -6.95
CA VAL A 19 -1.20 24.29 -6.39
C VAL A 19 -0.59 22.91 -6.62
N GLY A 20 0.65 22.89 -7.12
CA GLY A 20 1.47 21.67 -7.22
C GLY A 20 1.12 20.70 -8.36
N GLN A 21 0.23 21.08 -9.29
CA GLN A 21 -0.21 20.19 -10.40
C GLN A 21 -0.06 20.82 -11.81
N PRO A 22 1.12 21.35 -12.19
CA PRO A 22 1.28 22.06 -13.46
C PRO A 22 1.08 21.16 -14.69
N HIS A 23 1.46 19.89 -14.62
CA HIS A 23 1.33 18.93 -15.72
C HIS A 23 -0.13 18.59 -16.03
N VAL A 24 -0.96 18.38 -15.00
CA VAL A 24 -2.41 18.15 -15.17
C VAL A 24 -3.11 19.40 -15.68
N SER A 25 -2.84 20.54 -15.03
CA SER A 25 -3.43 21.84 -15.40
C SER A 25 -3.15 22.17 -16.87
N ARG A 26 -1.87 22.12 -17.30
CA ARG A 26 -1.47 22.41 -18.69
C ARG A 26 -2.14 21.46 -19.68
N THR A 27 -2.17 20.16 -19.38
CA THR A 27 -2.73 19.16 -20.29
C THR A 27 -4.24 19.34 -20.48
N LEU A 28 -4.97 19.59 -19.39
CA LEU A 28 -6.41 19.84 -19.45
C LEU A 28 -6.73 21.16 -20.18
N LYS A 29 -5.98 22.24 -19.91
CA LYS A 29 -6.12 23.50 -20.66
C LYS A 29 -5.96 23.27 -22.16
N ASN A 30 -4.90 22.58 -22.57
CA ASN A 30 -4.65 22.27 -23.97
C ASN A 30 -5.77 21.43 -24.59
N ALA A 31 -6.26 20.41 -23.88
CA ALA A 31 -7.35 19.56 -24.35
C ALA A 31 -8.65 20.36 -24.59
N VAL A 32 -8.97 21.30 -23.69
CA VAL A 32 -10.13 22.19 -23.84
C VAL A 32 -9.95 23.17 -24.99
N THR A 33 -8.80 23.85 -25.08
CA THR A 33 -8.53 24.81 -26.15
C THR A 33 -8.51 24.17 -27.54
N GLN A 34 -7.99 22.94 -27.65
CA GLN A 34 -7.94 22.19 -28.91
C GLN A 34 -9.25 21.43 -29.21
N ASN A 35 -10.26 21.52 -28.34
CA ASN A 35 -11.50 20.74 -28.41
C ASN A 35 -11.26 19.22 -28.54
N ARG A 36 -10.17 18.71 -27.95
CA ARG A 36 -9.81 17.27 -27.92
C ARG A 36 -10.28 16.65 -26.62
N LEU A 37 -11.59 16.66 -26.41
CA LEU A 37 -12.22 16.27 -25.16
C LEU A 37 -12.52 14.75 -25.13
N ALA A 38 -11.87 14.02 -24.22
CA ALA A 38 -12.22 12.63 -23.95
C ALA A 38 -13.68 12.49 -23.46
N HIS A 39 -14.25 11.29 -23.58
CA HIS A 39 -15.58 10.98 -23.02
C HIS A 39 -15.50 10.64 -21.53
N ALA A 40 -14.36 10.12 -21.06
CA ALA A 40 -14.13 9.78 -19.66
C ALA A 40 -12.73 10.22 -19.18
N TYR A 41 -12.67 10.79 -17.98
CA TYR A 41 -11.44 11.22 -17.29
C TYR A 41 -11.32 10.48 -15.96
N LEU A 42 -10.10 10.11 -15.57
CA LEU A 42 -9.81 9.50 -14.27
C LEU A 42 -8.71 10.26 -13.56
N PHE A 43 -9.04 10.91 -12.45
CA PHE A 43 -8.10 11.59 -11.56
C PHE A 43 -7.67 10.65 -10.43
N VAL A 44 -6.37 10.41 -10.33
CA VAL A 44 -5.78 9.47 -9.39
C VAL A 44 -4.83 10.22 -8.45
N GLY A 45 -4.82 9.84 -7.19
CA GLY A 45 -3.78 10.24 -6.23
C GLY A 45 -4.29 10.33 -4.80
N PRO A 46 -3.42 10.61 -3.83
CA PRO A 46 -3.77 10.71 -2.42
C PRO A 46 -4.93 11.67 -2.12
N ARG A 47 -5.51 11.54 -0.93
CA ARG A 47 -6.55 12.47 -0.45
C ARG A 47 -5.98 13.89 -0.35
N GLY A 48 -6.84 14.89 -0.53
CA GLY A 48 -6.50 16.29 -0.26
C GLY A 48 -5.67 17.03 -1.32
N ILE A 49 -5.17 16.35 -2.36
CA ILE A 49 -4.32 16.93 -3.42
C ILE A 49 -5.07 17.72 -4.53
N GLY A 50 -6.41 17.75 -4.48
CA GLY A 50 -7.21 18.51 -5.44
C GLY A 50 -7.87 17.73 -6.58
N LYS A 51 -8.08 16.41 -6.46
CA LYS A 51 -8.79 15.59 -7.47
C LYS A 51 -10.20 16.12 -7.82
N THR A 52 -11.08 16.20 -6.82
CA THR A 52 -12.46 16.69 -6.97
C THR A 52 -12.48 18.17 -7.38
N SER A 53 -11.52 18.97 -6.91
CA SER A 53 -11.40 20.38 -7.32
C SER A 53 -11.05 20.49 -8.81
N THR A 54 -10.09 19.70 -9.29
CA THR A 54 -9.72 19.63 -10.73
C THR A 54 -10.90 19.17 -11.58
N ALA A 55 -11.65 18.17 -11.11
CA ALA A 55 -12.86 17.68 -11.76
C ALA A 55 -13.95 18.77 -11.89
N ARG A 56 -14.19 19.55 -10.83
CA ARG A 56 -15.12 20.69 -10.88
C ARG A 56 -14.62 21.81 -11.81
N ILE A 57 -13.33 22.12 -11.82
CA ILE A 57 -12.75 23.11 -12.74
C ILE A 57 -12.94 22.67 -14.20
N LEU A 58 -12.70 21.39 -14.50
CA LEU A 58 -12.96 20.82 -15.82
C LEU A 58 -14.45 20.92 -16.18
N ALA A 59 -15.34 20.57 -15.25
CA ALA A 59 -16.78 20.69 -15.47
C ALA A 59 -17.23 22.14 -15.77
N LYS A 60 -16.68 23.12 -15.03
CA LYS A 60 -16.90 24.55 -15.32
C LYS A 60 -16.35 24.93 -16.70
N SER A 61 -15.17 24.45 -17.05
CA SER A 61 -14.51 24.74 -18.34
C SER A 61 -15.35 24.26 -19.52
N LEU A 62 -16.02 23.11 -19.37
CA LEU A 62 -16.89 22.51 -20.39
C LEU A 62 -18.27 23.18 -20.48
N ASN A 63 -18.88 23.53 -19.34
CA ASN A 63 -20.25 24.04 -19.26
C ASN A 63 -20.37 25.56 -19.07
N CYS A 64 -19.26 26.29 -19.01
CA CYS A 64 -19.28 27.75 -19.00
C CYS A 64 -20.04 28.28 -20.23
N VAL A 65 -20.80 29.37 -20.05
CA VAL A 65 -21.55 30.01 -21.15
C VAL A 65 -20.62 30.42 -22.29
N ASN A 66 -19.44 30.94 -21.93
CA ASN A 66 -18.37 31.30 -22.87
C ASN A 66 -17.48 30.12 -23.28
N GLY A 67 -17.83 28.90 -22.87
CA GLY A 67 -17.04 27.69 -23.09
C GLY A 67 -17.44 26.89 -24.33
N PRO A 68 -16.75 25.77 -24.64
CA PRO A 68 -15.63 25.21 -23.90
C PRO A 68 -14.41 26.16 -23.84
N THR A 69 -13.91 26.45 -22.64
CA THR A 69 -12.80 27.40 -22.43
C THR A 69 -11.86 26.91 -21.33
N ALA A 70 -10.57 27.12 -21.51
CA ALA A 70 -9.55 26.78 -20.52
C ALA A 70 -9.62 27.66 -19.26
N THR A 71 -10.23 28.84 -19.37
CA THR A 71 -10.36 29.81 -18.27
C THR A 71 -11.85 30.08 -18.03
N PRO A 72 -12.54 29.26 -17.21
CA PRO A 72 -13.95 29.47 -16.91
C PRO A 72 -14.15 30.81 -16.21
N CYS A 73 -15.22 31.54 -16.54
CA CYS A 73 -15.42 32.90 -16.05
C CYS A 73 -15.72 33.02 -14.54
N GLY A 74 -16.17 31.95 -13.89
CA GLY A 74 -16.54 31.96 -12.46
C GLY A 74 -17.85 32.69 -12.13
N GLU A 75 -18.29 33.63 -12.99
CA GLU A 75 -19.42 34.51 -12.72
C GLU A 75 -20.73 34.10 -13.40
N CYS A 76 -20.70 33.27 -14.45
CA CYS A 76 -21.93 32.83 -15.09
C CYS A 76 -22.73 31.88 -14.20
N HIS A 77 -24.04 31.77 -14.45
CA HIS A 77 -24.94 30.91 -13.69
C HIS A 77 -24.44 29.46 -13.62
N ASN A 78 -24.00 28.88 -14.74
CA ASN A 78 -23.44 27.52 -14.78
C ASN A 78 -22.18 27.40 -13.92
N CYS A 79 -21.24 28.37 -13.99
CA CYS A 79 -20.03 28.33 -13.17
C CYS A 79 -20.33 28.42 -11.68
N ARG A 80 -21.29 29.26 -11.27
CA ARG A 80 -21.71 29.40 -9.87
C ARG A 80 -22.39 28.13 -9.35
N GLU A 81 -23.30 27.55 -10.12
CA GLU A 81 -23.98 26.30 -9.72
C GLU A 81 -23.00 25.13 -9.57
N ILE A 82 -22.05 24.99 -10.51
CA ILE A 82 -21.01 23.95 -10.45
C ILE A 82 -20.06 24.20 -9.27
N ALA A 83 -19.73 25.46 -8.96
CA ALA A 83 -18.91 25.79 -7.80
C ALA A 83 -19.61 25.41 -6.49
N ALA A 84 -20.92 25.70 -6.40
CA ALA A 84 -21.76 25.39 -5.25
C ALA A 84 -22.09 23.89 -5.12
N GLY A 85 -21.98 23.12 -6.21
CA GLY A 85 -22.29 21.69 -6.25
C GLY A 85 -23.79 21.40 -6.38
N ASN A 86 -24.57 22.33 -6.96
CA ASN A 86 -26.02 22.20 -7.13
C ASN A 86 -26.47 22.28 -8.60
N SER A 87 -25.55 22.02 -9.55
CA SER A 87 -25.86 22.02 -10.97
C SER A 87 -26.68 20.79 -11.37
N LEU A 88 -27.71 20.99 -12.19
CA LEU A 88 -28.51 19.89 -12.76
C LEU A 88 -27.74 19.09 -13.82
N ASP A 89 -26.74 19.72 -14.45
CA ASP A 89 -25.95 19.12 -15.52
C ASP A 89 -24.62 18.54 -15.03
N VAL A 90 -24.24 18.81 -13.78
CA VAL A 90 -23.04 18.23 -13.16
C VAL A 90 -23.47 17.48 -11.92
N ILE A 91 -23.62 16.18 -12.07
CA ILE A 91 -24.12 15.29 -11.02
C ILE A 91 -22.90 14.72 -10.29
N GLU A 92 -22.70 15.15 -9.05
CA GLU A 92 -21.66 14.64 -8.16
C GLU A 92 -22.20 13.46 -7.35
N ILE A 93 -21.50 12.34 -7.42
CA ILE A 93 -21.85 11.09 -6.74
C ILE A 93 -20.64 10.65 -5.94
N ASP A 94 -20.85 10.46 -4.65
CA ASP A 94 -19.87 9.80 -3.80
C ASP A 94 -20.03 8.29 -3.92
N GLY A 95 -19.01 7.62 -4.47
CA GLY A 95 -18.97 6.18 -4.67
C GLY A 95 -19.01 5.39 -3.37
N ALA A 96 -18.64 5.99 -2.24
CA ALA A 96 -18.78 5.34 -0.93
C ALA A 96 -20.25 5.29 -0.47
N SER A 97 -21.02 6.35 -0.75
CA SER A 97 -22.42 6.48 -0.34
C SER A 97 -23.41 5.89 -1.34
N ASN A 98 -23.04 5.78 -2.62
CA ASN A 98 -23.91 5.34 -3.73
C ASN A 98 -23.29 4.15 -4.47
N ASN A 99 -22.94 3.09 -3.72
CA ASN A 99 -22.21 1.93 -4.25
C ASN A 99 -23.12 0.83 -4.84
N SER A 100 -24.44 1.01 -4.78
CA SER A 100 -25.41 -0.02 -5.16
C SER A 100 -25.58 -0.10 -6.68
N VAL A 101 -25.98 -1.28 -7.15
CA VAL A 101 -26.26 -1.51 -8.58
C VAL A 101 -27.46 -0.65 -9.05
N GLU A 102 -28.40 -0.39 -8.15
CA GLU A 102 -29.63 0.33 -8.48
C GLU A 102 -29.37 1.82 -8.70
N ASP A 103 -28.54 2.45 -7.86
CA ASP A 103 -28.12 3.86 -8.03
C ASP A 103 -27.48 4.07 -9.41
N VAL A 104 -26.65 3.11 -9.82
CA VAL A 104 -25.96 3.15 -11.11
C VAL A 104 -26.89 2.84 -12.28
N ARG A 105 -27.90 1.98 -12.10
CA ARG A 105 -28.93 1.77 -13.14
C ARG A 105 -29.75 3.03 -13.37
N GLN A 106 -30.15 3.71 -12.31
CA GLN A 106 -30.84 5.01 -12.40
C GLN A 106 -29.95 6.04 -13.10
N LEU A 107 -28.65 6.08 -12.78
CA LEU A 107 -27.70 6.91 -13.51
C LEU A 107 -27.71 6.60 -15.00
N ARG A 108 -27.59 5.33 -15.37
CA ARG A 108 -27.54 4.87 -16.77
C ARG A 108 -28.80 5.26 -17.55
N GLU A 109 -29.96 5.17 -16.93
CA GLU A 109 -31.22 5.63 -17.54
C GLU A 109 -31.20 7.14 -17.76
N ASN A 110 -30.72 7.89 -16.76
CA ASN A 110 -30.63 9.33 -16.82
C ASN A 110 -29.59 9.86 -17.83
N VAL A 111 -28.57 9.06 -18.17
CA VAL A 111 -27.52 9.41 -19.13
C VAL A 111 -28.08 9.66 -20.54
N ARG A 112 -29.22 9.03 -20.89
CA ARG A 112 -29.83 9.15 -22.23
C ARG A 112 -30.44 10.53 -22.48
N TYR A 113 -30.81 11.26 -21.43
CA TYR A 113 -31.42 12.58 -21.57
C TYR A 113 -30.37 13.65 -21.86
N ALA A 114 -30.75 14.63 -22.68
CA ALA A 114 -29.93 15.80 -22.98
C ALA A 114 -29.68 16.67 -21.72
N PRO A 115 -28.62 17.50 -21.71
CA PRO A 115 -28.39 18.46 -20.64
C PRO A 115 -29.51 19.51 -20.59
N ALA A 116 -29.80 20.03 -19.40
CA ALA A 116 -30.85 21.01 -19.15
C ALA A 116 -30.45 22.44 -19.52
N LYS A 117 -29.23 22.88 -19.14
CA LYS A 117 -28.72 24.25 -19.33
C LYS A 117 -27.33 24.29 -19.97
N GLY A 118 -26.50 23.30 -19.67
CA GLY A 118 -25.11 23.18 -20.12
C GLY A 118 -24.96 22.58 -21.52
N ARG A 119 -23.72 22.49 -21.98
CA ARG A 119 -23.36 21.82 -23.24
C ARG A 119 -23.22 20.31 -23.04
N TYR A 120 -22.76 19.92 -21.86
CA TYR A 120 -22.51 18.54 -21.48
C TYR A 120 -23.21 18.19 -20.18
N LYS A 121 -23.69 16.95 -20.10
CA LYS A 121 -24.14 16.30 -18.87
C LYS A 121 -22.95 15.53 -18.29
N ILE A 122 -22.47 15.98 -17.15
CA ILE A 122 -21.23 15.53 -16.54
C ILE A 122 -21.55 14.71 -15.29
N TYR A 123 -21.05 13.49 -15.25
CA TYR A 123 -21.13 12.61 -14.08
C TYR A 123 -19.77 12.59 -13.39
N LEU A 124 -19.69 13.21 -12.21
CA LEU A 124 -18.51 13.22 -11.37
C LEU A 124 -18.69 12.17 -10.29
N ILE A 125 -17.92 11.09 -10.35
CA ILE A 125 -17.98 10.01 -9.36
C ILE A 125 -16.68 10.03 -8.55
N ASP A 126 -16.78 10.47 -7.30
CA ASP A 126 -15.65 10.50 -6.36
C ASP A 126 -15.51 9.14 -5.66
N GLU A 127 -14.30 8.83 -5.22
CA GLU A 127 -13.90 7.52 -4.68
C GLU A 127 -14.49 6.33 -5.46
N VAL A 128 -14.35 6.34 -6.79
CA VAL A 128 -14.97 5.37 -7.69
C VAL A 128 -14.62 3.92 -7.34
N HIS A 129 -13.46 3.68 -6.73
CA HIS A 129 -13.03 2.35 -6.29
C HIS A 129 -13.94 1.72 -5.21
N MET A 130 -14.82 2.51 -4.57
CA MET A 130 -15.79 2.05 -3.59
C MET A 130 -17.08 1.51 -4.22
N LEU A 131 -17.29 1.68 -5.53
CA LEU A 131 -18.43 1.09 -6.23
C LEU A 131 -18.35 -0.44 -6.23
N SER A 132 -19.52 -1.09 -6.13
CA SER A 132 -19.59 -2.54 -6.25
C SER A 132 -19.22 -3.01 -7.67
N ALA A 133 -18.67 -4.22 -7.80
CA ALA A 133 -18.31 -4.80 -9.09
C ALA A 133 -19.51 -4.87 -10.07
N ALA A 134 -20.71 -5.14 -9.53
CA ALA A 134 -21.93 -5.17 -10.32
C ALA A 134 -22.36 -3.76 -10.79
N ALA A 135 -22.17 -2.73 -9.97
CA ALA A 135 -22.39 -1.34 -10.36
C ALA A 135 -21.40 -0.92 -11.47
N PHE A 136 -20.12 -1.29 -11.34
CA PHE A 136 -19.13 -1.04 -12.38
C PHE A 136 -19.50 -1.64 -13.73
N ASN A 137 -19.91 -2.92 -13.75
CA ASN A 137 -20.30 -3.60 -14.99
C ASN A 137 -21.53 -2.96 -15.64
N ALA A 138 -22.44 -2.39 -14.85
CA ALA A 138 -23.60 -1.67 -15.36
C ALA A 138 -23.23 -0.37 -16.12
N LEU A 139 -22.08 0.25 -15.79
CA LEU A 139 -21.57 1.45 -16.48
C LEU A 139 -20.80 1.14 -17.76
N LEU A 140 -20.20 -0.05 -17.90
CA LEU A 140 -19.28 -0.37 -18.99
C LEU A 140 -19.87 -0.09 -20.37
N LYS A 141 -21.11 -0.55 -20.62
CA LYS A 141 -21.77 -0.34 -21.91
C LYS A 141 -21.94 1.14 -22.26
N THR A 142 -22.16 1.97 -21.24
CA THR A 142 -22.33 3.42 -21.37
C THR A 142 -20.98 4.14 -21.53
N LEU A 143 -19.91 3.57 -20.98
CA LEU A 143 -18.55 4.08 -21.15
C LEU A 143 -17.96 3.70 -22.51
N GLU A 144 -18.36 2.56 -23.07
CA GLU A 144 -17.96 2.11 -24.41
C GLU A 144 -18.60 2.95 -25.51
N GLU A 145 -19.90 3.22 -25.39
CA GLU A 145 -20.68 3.98 -26.37
C GLU A 145 -21.40 5.16 -25.69
N PRO A 146 -20.66 6.16 -25.16
CA PRO A 146 -21.27 7.28 -24.47
C PRO A 146 -21.97 8.22 -25.45
N PRO A 147 -23.15 8.76 -25.11
CA PRO A 147 -23.75 9.84 -25.88
C PRO A 147 -22.80 11.04 -25.99
N ALA A 148 -22.81 11.74 -27.12
CA ALA A 148 -21.87 12.83 -27.39
C ALA A 148 -21.93 13.98 -26.38
N HIS A 149 -23.10 14.21 -25.77
CA HIS A 149 -23.32 15.22 -24.73
C HIS A 149 -22.93 14.76 -23.33
N VAL A 150 -22.47 13.52 -23.13
CA VAL A 150 -22.17 12.95 -21.81
C VAL A 150 -20.67 12.90 -21.60
N LYS A 151 -20.24 13.29 -20.39
CA LYS A 151 -18.85 13.19 -19.95
C LYS A 151 -18.79 12.54 -18.57
N PHE A 152 -17.89 11.57 -18.41
CA PHE A 152 -17.60 10.95 -17.12
C PHE A 152 -16.32 11.50 -16.53
N ILE A 153 -16.33 11.81 -15.25
CA ILE A 153 -15.15 12.21 -14.49
C ILE A 153 -15.10 11.34 -13.24
N PHE A 154 -14.08 10.51 -13.15
CA PHE A 154 -13.83 9.64 -12.00
C PHE A 154 -12.70 10.19 -11.16
N ALA A 155 -12.80 10.05 -9.84
CA ALA A 155 -11.71 10.30 -8.93
C ALA A 155 -11.49 9.09 -8.01
N THR A 156 -10.24 8.77 -7.71
CA THR A 156 -9.90 7.67 -6.78
C THR A 156 -8.61 7.94 -6.04
N THR A 157 -8.57 7.53 -4.77
CA THR A 157 -7.34 7.38 -3.99
C THR A 157 -6.61 6.05 -4.23
N GLU A 158 -7.33 5.04 -4.71
CA GLU A 158 -6.83 3.67 -4.87
C GLU A 158 -7.02 3.18 -6.33
N PRO A 159 -6.12 3.53 -7.26
CA PRO A 159 -6.25 3.14 -8.67
C PRO A 159 -6.21 1.63 -8.88
N GLN A 160 -5.49 0.88 -8.05
CA GLN A 160 -5.36 -0.58 -8.11
C GLN A 160 -6.68 -1.33 -7.86
N LYS A 161 -7.63 -0.70 -7.17
CA LYS A 161 -8.96 -1.26 -6.91
C LYS A 161 -9.95 -0.98 -8.04
N VAL A 162 -9.59 -0.12 -8.99
CA VAL A 162 -10.44 0.19 -10.15
C VAL A 162 -10.25 -0.88 -11.22
N LEU A 163 -11.36 -1.36 -11.80
CA LEU A 163 -11.31 -2.40 -12.82
C LEU A 163 -10.49 -1.96 -14.05
N PRO A 164 -9.61 -2.83 -14.60
CA PRO A 164 -8.84 -2.52 -15.80
C PRO A 164 -9.68 -2.15 -17.04
N THR A 165 -10.92 -2.66 -17.10
CA THR A 165 -11.89 -2.34 -18.16
C THR A 165 -12.29 -0.86 -18.16
N ILE A 166 -12.27 -0.20 -17.02
CA ILE A 166 -12.55 1.24 -16.91
C ILE A 166 -11.30 2.06 -17.17
N LEU A 167 -10.16 1.61 -16.61
CA LEU A 167 -8.87 2.27 -16.83
C LEU A 167 -8.55 2.41 -18.33
N SER A 168 -8.82 1.37 -19.11
CA SER A 168 -8.60 1.35 -20.57
C SER A 168 -9.51 2.31 -21.37
N ARG A 169 -10.62 2.77 -20.80
CA ARG A 169 -11.60 3.66 -21.43
C ARG A 169 -11.51 5.10 -20.92
N CYS A 170 -10.68 5.36 -19.92
CA CYS A 170 -10.52 6.69 -19.32
C CYS A 170 -9.17 7.31 -19.70
N GLN A 171 -9.16 8.63 -19.91
CA GLN A 171 -7.91 9.38 -19.88
C GLN A 171 -7.48 9.56 -18.42
N ARG A 172 -6.39 8.88 -18.03
CA ARG A 172 -5.85 8.91 -16.66
C ARG A 172 -4.96 10.12 -16.44
N PHE A 173 -5.14 10.77 -15.29
CA PHE A 173 -4.34 11.87 -14.78
C PHE A 173 -3.91 11.57 -13.35
N ASP A 174 -2.61 11.38 -13.16
CA ASP A 174 -2.01 11.18 -11.83
C ASP A 174 -1.64 12.54 -11.22
N LEU A 175 -2.28 12.87 -10.11
CA LEU A 175 -1.96 14.03 -9.28
C LEU A 175 -0.96 13.59 -8.21
N HIS A 176 0.11 14.38 -8.05
CA HIS A 176 1.18 14.06 -7.11
C HIS A 176 0.94 14.71 -5.74
N ARG A 177 1.67 14.26 -4.71
CA ARG A 177 1.69 14.97 -3.42
C ARG A 177 2.27 16.38 -3.64
N ILE A 178 1.70 17.37 -2.97
CA ILE A 178 2.16 18.75 -3.10
C ILE A 178 3.41 18.92 -2.21
N PRO A 179 4.51 19.47 -2.73
CA PRO A 179 5.70 19.77 -1.92
C PRO A 179 5.37 20.63 -0.70
N ALA A 180 6.01 20.35 0.44
CA ALA A 180 5.76 21.06 1.69
C ALA A 180 5.98 22.58 1.56
N ASN A 181 7.01 23.00 0.82
CA ASN A 181 7.30 24.41 0.56
C ASN A 181 6.14 25.12 -0.16
N LEU A 182 5.51 24.47 -1.14
CA LEU A 182 4.36 25.04 -1.84
C LEU A 182 3.10 25.11 -0.95
N ILE A 183 2.90 24.12 -0.07
CA ILE A 183 1.82 24.17 0.92
C ILE A 183 2.05 25.33 1.89
N ALA A 184 3.25 25.46 2.45
CA ALA A 184 3.58 26.52 3.40
C ALA A 184 3.37 27.92 2.77
N GLN A 185 3.81 28.12 1.53
CA GLN A 185 3.59 29.37 0.78
C GLN A 185 2.09 29.67 0.60
N HIS A 186 1.29 28.67 0.25
CA HIS A 186 -0.15 28.83 0.09
C HIS A 186 -0.86 29.12 1.42
N LEU A 187 -0.44 28.47 2.51
CA LEU A 187 -0.96 28.77 3.86
C LEU A 187 -0.63 30.21 4.29
N GLN A 188 0.59 30.68 4.01
CA GLN A 188 0.96 32.08 4.24
C GLN A 188 0.11 33.06 3.43
N PHE A 189 -0.20 32.72 2.18
CA PHE A 189 -1.10 33.52 1.34
C PHE A 189 -2.52 33.59 1.93
N ILE A 190 -3.06 32.47 2.41
CA ILE A 190 -4.37 32.42 3.10
C ILE A 190 -4.31 33.26 4.39
N ALA A 191 -3.27 33.08 5.21
CA ALA A 191 -3.08 33.83 6.45
C ALA A 191 -3.06 35.34 6.19
N GLY A 192 -2.34 35.79 5.15
CA GLY A 192 -2.31 37.20 4.75
C GLY A 192 -3.68 37.75 4.35
N LYS A 193 -4.51 36.96 3.66
CA LYS A 193 -5.87 37.36 3.26
C LYS A 193 -6.84 37.44 4.44
N GLU A 194 -6.74 36.50 5.38
CA GLU A 194 -7.58 36.46 6.58
C GLU A 194 -7.03 37.34 7.72
N LYS A 195 -5.89 38.03 7.50
CA LYS A 195 -5.19 38.86 8.49
C LYS A 195 -4.70 38.09 9.72
N ILE A 196 -4.32 36.83 9.54
CA ILE A 196 -3.72 35.97 10.55
C ILE A 196 -2.20 36.13 10.50
N THR A 197 -1.57 36.24 11.66
CA THR A 197 -0.11 36.21 11.82
C THR A 197 0.35 34.76 11.97
N LEU A 198 0.72 34.14 10.85
CA LEU A 198 1.28 32.79 10.79
C LEU A 198 2.79 32.85 10.66
N GLU A 199 3.52 32.32 11.64
CA GLU A 199 4.98 32.23 11.57
C GLU A 199 5.41 31.28 10.42
N PRO A 200 6.53 31.55 9.72
CA PRO A 200 7.02 30.66 8.66
C PRO A 200 7.27 29.23 9.16
N ALA A 201 7.89 29.06 10.32
CA ALA A 201 8.12 27.76 10.93
C ALA A 201 6.80 27.00 11.21
N ALA A 202 5.76 27.71 11.68
CA ALA A 202 4.43 27.15 11.86
C ALA A 202 3.80 26.67 10.54
N ALA A 203 3.93 27.47 9.47
CA ALA A 203 3.44 27.09 8.13
C ALA A 203 4.13 25.81 7.61
N HIS A 204 5.45 25.70 7.80
CA HIS A 204 6.20 24.49 7.44
C HIS A 204 5.81 23.29 8.32
N ALA A 205 5.58 23.48 9.62
CA ALA A 205 5.12 22.41 10.51
C ALA A 205 3.74 21.86 10.09
N ILE A 206 2.79 22.74 9.72
CA ILE A 206 1.49 22.33 9.16
C ILE A 206 1.69 21.59 7.83
N ALA A 207 2.53 22.13 6.94
CA ALA A 207 2.78 21.53 5.63
C ALA A 207 3.36 20.12 5.72
N ARG A 208 4.31 19.88 6.64
CA ARG A 208 4.83 18.54 6.95
C ARG A 208 3.72 17.63 7.47
N GLY A 209 2.88 18.13 8.36
CA GLY A 209 1.76 17.36 8.92
C GLY A 209 0.61 17.05 7.99
N ALA A 210 0.44 17.83 6.93
CA ALA A 210 -0.54 17.55 5.90
C ALA A 210 -0.09 16.49 4.88
N GLU A 211 1.17 16.05 4.93
CA GLU A 211 1.77 15.05 4.03
C GLU A 211 1.47 15.29 2.54
N GLY A 212 1.45 16.55 2.10
CA GLY A 212 1.19 16.89 0.70
C GLY A 212 -0.29 17.06 0.31
N GLY A 213 -1.23 16.94 1.26
CA GLY A 213 -2.66 17.22 1.06
C GLY A 213 -3.04 18.66 1.39
N MET A 214 -3.36 19.48 0.37
CA MET A 214 -3.74 20.89 0.60
C MET A 214 -5.00 21.02 1.46
N ARG A 215 -6.02 20.17 1.22
CA ARG A 215 -7.26 20.19 2.00
C ARG A 215 -6.99 19.99 3.49
N ASP A 216 -6.09 19.06 3.82
CA ASP A 216 -5.78 18.73 5.21
C ASP A 216 -4.97 19.86 5.84
N ALA A 217 -4.01 20.46 5.11
CA ALA A 217 -3.28 21.66 5.54
C ALA A 217 -4.21 22.86 5.84
N GLU A 218 -5.13 23.17 4.93
CA GLU A 218 -6.12 24.25 5.11
C GLU A 218 -7.05 23.95 6.30
N SER A 219 -7.43 22.69 6.52
CA SER A 219 -8.25 22.29 7.67
C SER A 219 -7.50 22.43 8.99
N MET A 220 -6.20 22.12 9.00
CA MET A 220 -5.34 22.28 10.18
C MET A 220 -5.15 23.77 10.51
N LEU A 221 -4.95 24.62 9.51
CA LEU A 221 -4.88 26.07 9.72
C LEU A 221 -6.20 26.62 10.30
N ASP A 222 -7.34 26.18 9.78
CA ASP A 222 -8.67 26.55 10.28
C ASP A 222 -8.85 26.18 11.76
N GLN A 223 -8.42 24.96 12.14
CA GLN A 223 -8.44 24.51 13.53
C GLN A 223 -7.52 25.35 14.42
N LEU A 224 -6.30 25.66 13.98
CA LEU A 224 -5.37 26.50 14.74
C LEU A 224 -5.91 27.90 14.98
N VAL A 225 -6.58 28.50 13.99
CA VAL A 225 -7.25 29.80 14.17
C VAL A 225 -8.35 29.72 15.23
N ALA A 226 -9.09 28.61 15.27
CA ALA A 226 -10.13 28.42 16.29
C ALA A 226 -9.56 28.26 17.71
N PHE A 227 -8.36 27.70 17.88
CA PHE A 227 -7.73 27.49 19.19
C PHE A 227 -6.85 28.66 19.66
N CYS A 228 -6.03 29.22 18.78
CA CYS A 228 -5.00 30.23 19.11
C CYS A 228 -5.41 31.66 18.75
N GLY A 229 -6.46 31.83 17.94
CA GLY A 229 -6.89 33.12 17.41
C GLY A 229 -6.02 33.59 16.24
N GLU A 230 -5.58 34.85 16.28
CA GLU A 230 -4.93 35.51 15.14
C GLU A 230 -3.42 35.29 15.05
N LYS A 231 -2.77 34.77 16.10
CA LYS A 231 -1.32 34.54 16.14
C LYS A 231 -1.04 33.06 16.32
N ILE A 232 -0.31 32.48 15.37
CA ILE A 232 -0.01 31.06 15.33
C ILE A 232 1.50 30.90 15.25
N SER A 233 2.07 30.35 16.32
CA SER A 233 3.49 30.01 16.43
C SER A 233 3.73 28.53 16.10
N GLU A 234 5.00 28.15 15.87
CA GLU A 234 5.34 26.74 15.66
C GLU A 234 4.96 25.87 16.87
N SER A 235 5.20 26.35 18.09
CA SER A 235 4.87 25.63 19.32
C SER A 235 3.38 25.30 19.43
N ASP A 236 2.51 26.20 18.93
CA ASP A 236 1.06 25.97 18.94
C ASP A 236 0.69 24.78 18.03
N VAL A 237 1.28 24.72 16.83
CA VAL A 237 1.09 23.62 15.88
C VAL A 237 1.53 22.30 16.49
N LEU A 238 2.73 22.28 17.07
CA LEU A 238 3.30 21.06 17.65
C LEU A 238 2.47 20.54 18.83
N ASN A 239 1.92 21.43 19.64
CA ASN A 239 1.15 21.04 20.82
C ASN A 239 -0.28 20.63 20.47
N ILE A 240 -0.96 21.33 19.56
CA ILE A 240 -2.35 21.04 19.19
C ILE A 240 -2.45 19.72 18.42
N PHE A 241 -1.53 19.46 17.49
CA PHE A 241 -1.56 18.24 16.68
C PHE A 241 -0.70 17.10 17.23
N GLY A 242 -0.05 17.30 18.38
CA GLY A 242 0.83 16.29 18.96
C GLY A 242 2.05 15.97 18.07
N PHE A 243 2.50 16.93 17.25
CA PHE A 243 3.67 16.75 16.40
C PHE A 243 4.95 16.97 17.20
N THR A 244 5.98 16.23 16.81
CA THR A 244 7.31 16.34 17.39
C THR A 244 8.12 17.39 16.61
N ALA A 245 8.92 18.17 17.34
CA ALA A 245 9.83 19.13 16.71
C ALA A 245 10.91 18.39 15.91
N GLU A 246 11.35 18.99 14.81
CA GLU A 246 12.38 18.42 13.95
C GLU A 246 13.69 18.17 14.71
N GLN A 247 14.07 19.10 15.60
CA GLN A 247 15.25 18.94 16.45
C GLN A 247 15.16 17.71 17.36
N THR A 248 13.97 17.36 17.86
CA THR A 248 13.79 16.18 18.70
C THR A 248 14.02 14.88 17.92
N VAL A 249 13.63 14.84 16.63
CA VAL A 249 13.89 13.68 15.75
C VAL A 249 15.39 13.55 15.48
N VAL A 250 16.06 14.68 15.23
CA VAL A 250 17.52 14.77 15.07
C VAL A 250 18.23 14.27 16.33
N ASP A 251 17.83 14.77 17.51
CA ASP A 251 18.43 14.41 18.79
C ASP A 251 18.21 12.93 19.12
N LEU A 252 17.01 12.40 18.88
CA LEU A 252 16.69 10.99 19.07
C LEU A 252 17.56 10.11 18.17
N THR A 253 17.71 10.49 16.89
CA THR A 253 18.58 9.78 15.95
C THR A 253 20.02 9.78 16.43
N GLY A 254 20.55 10.93 16.84
CA GLY A 254 21.92 11.03 17.36
C GLY A 254 22.17 10.14 18.58
N ARG A 255 21.22 10.06 19.51
CA ARG A 255 21.29 9.16 20.68
C ARG A 255 21.26 7.69 20.27
N ILE A 256 20.45 7.32 19.28
CA ILE A 256 20.41 5.96 18.73
C ILE A 256 21.75 5.60 18.08
N LEU A 257 22.28 6.47 17.21
CA LEU A 257 23.53 6.23 16.48
C LEU A 257 24.75 6.14 17.41
N ARG A 258 24.77 6.89 18.52
CA ARG A 258 25.83 6.81 19.54
C ARG A 258 25.65 5.64 20.52
N GLY A 259 24.55 4.90 20.43
CA GLY A 259 24.24 3.77 21.32
C GLY A 259 23.84 4.18 22.75
N GLU A 260 23.33 5.39 22.94
CA GLU A 260 22.94 5.96 24.22
C GLU A 260 21.52 5.52 24.64
N THR A 261 21.32 4.21 24.89
CA THR A 261 19.99 3.63 25.18
C THR A 261 19.22 4.36 26.29
N PRO A 262 19.81 4.66 27.48
CA PRO A 262 19.07 5.34 28.54
C PRO A 262 18.59 6.73 28.10
N ALA A 263 19.46 7.49 27.44
CA ALA A 263 19.15 8.84 26.98
C ALA A 263 18.10 8.83 25.87
N ALA A 264 18.10 7.85 24.97
CA ALA A 264 17.10 7.72 23.92
C ALA A 264 15.71 7.37 24.50
N LEU A 265 15.66 6.47 25.49
CA LEU A 265 14.41 6.09 26.16
C LEU A 265 13.85 7.22 27.03
N GLU A 266 14.70 8.00 27.68
CA GLU A 266 14.28 9.19 28.45
C GLU A 266 13.62 10.24 27.53
N LEU A 267 14.24 10.53 26.38
CA LEU A 267 13.66 11.44 25.40
C LEU A 267 12.31 10.92 24.87
N LEU A 268 12.21 9.63 24.56
CA LEU A 268 10.94 9.02 24.14
C LEU A 268 9.87 9.11 25.24
N TYR A 269 10.26 8.90 26.50
CA TYR A 269 9.37 9.03 27.64
C TYR A 269 8.82 10.46 27.75
N GLU A 270 9.67 11.48 27.67
CA GLU A 270 9.27 12.89 27.67
C GLU A 270 8.31 13.25 26.53
N GLN A 271 8.56 12.74 25.31
CA GLN A 271 7.66 12.95 24.18
C GLN A 271 6.31 12.26 24.37
N CYS A 272 6.29 11.09 25.00
CA CYS A 272 5.05 10.39 25.31
C CYS A 272 4.24 11.11 26.40
N GLU A 273 4.87 11.57 27.48
CA GLU A 273 4.20 12.30 28.56
C GLU A 273 3.69 13.67 28.12
N SER A 274 4.37 14.31 27.15
CA SER A 274 3.89 15.55 26.52
C SER A 274 2.79 15.33 25.47
N GLY A 275 2.29 14.11 25.31
CA GLY A 275 1.13 13.79 24.48
C GLY A 275 1.41 13.76 22.97
N LYS A 276 2.68 13.58 22.56
CA LYS A 276 3.04 13.50 21.14
C LYS A 276 2.59 12.18 20.51
N ASP A 277 2.33 12.20 19.21
CA ASP A 277 1.94 10.98 18.48
C ASP A 277 3.17 10.09 18.21
N MET A 278 3.22 8.95 18.90
CA MET A 278 4.29 7.97 18.79
C MET A 278 4.40 7.32 17.39
N MET A 279 3.27 7.10 16.69
CA MET A 279 3.31 6.60 15.30
C MET A 279 3.99 7.59 14.41
N ARG A 280 3.61 8.86 14.55
CA ARG A 280 4.19 9.93 13.76
C ARG A 280 5.67 10.12 14.03
N LEU A 281 6.08 10.11 15.30
CA LEU A 281 7.50 10.19 15.66
C LEU A 281 8.32 9.03 15.08
N MET A 282 7.76 7.81 15.02
CA MET A 282 8.40 6.68 14.34
C MET A 282 8.53 6.92 12.83
N SER A 283 7.47 7.40 12.17
CA SER A 283 7.50 7.73 10.75
C SER A 283 8.53 8.84 10.45
N ASP A 284 8.56 9.89 11.26
CA ASP A 284 9.49 11.02 11.14
C ASP A 284 10.95 10.55 11.33
N LEU A 285 11.20 9.64 12.27
CA LEU A 285 12.51 9.01 12.47
C LEU A 285 12.96 8.21 11.23
N ILE A 286 12.07 7.42 10.64
CA ILE A 286 12.38 6.64 9.42
C ILE A 286 12.66 7.57 8.24
N VAL A 287 11.87 8.64 8.07
CA VAL A 287 12.10 9.65 7.03
C VAL A 287 13.46 10.32 7.20
N TYR A 288 13.82 10.71 8.44
CA TYR A 288 15.12 11.30 8.73
C TYR A 288 16.28 10.36 8.41
N LEU A 289 16.18 9.07 8.76
CA LEU A 289 17.18 8.06 8.40
C LEU A 289 17.29 7.84 6.88
N ARG A 290 16.16 7.90 6.16
CA ARG A 290 16.15 7.86 4.69
C ARG A 290 16.89 9.06 4.11
N ASP A 291 16.66 10.26 4.64
CA ASP A 291 17.32 11.47 4.17
C ASP A 291 18.81 11.46 4.49
N LEU A 292 19.20 10.87 5.63
CA LEU A 292 20.60 10.57 5.95
C LEU A 292 21.25 9.61 4.93
N LEU A 293 20.54 8.56 4.52
CA LEU A 293 21.01 7.61 3.51
C LEU A 293 21.20 8.30 2.16
N VAL A 294 20.23 9.13 1.74
CA VAL A 294 20.31 9.91 0.51
C VAL A 294 21.48 10.89 0.57
N PHE A 295 21.68 11.57 1.70
CA PHE A 295 22.80 12.49 1.91
C PHE A 295 24.15 11.77 1.76
N LYS A 296 24.30 10.56 2.32
CA LYS A 296 25.51 9.74 2.15
C LYS A 296 25.75 9.30 0.70
N ALA A 297 24.69 8.95 -0.03
CA ALA A 297 24.80 8.48 -1.40
C ALA A 297 25.07 9.62 -2.40
N LYS A 298 24.44 10.78 -2.20
CA LYS A 298 24.59 11.96 -3.05
C LYS A 298 24.34 13.24 -2.25
N PRO A 299 25.40 13.90 -1.75
CA PRO A 299 25.29 15.12 -0.95
C PRO A 299 24.56 16.25 -1.68
N ASP A 300 24.76 16.36 -3.00
CA ASP A 300 24.28 17.48 -3.83
C ASP A 300 22.76 17.50 -4.07
N VAL A 301 22.03 16.40 -3.79
CA VAL A 301 20.57 16.33 -4.05
C VAL A 301 19.75 17.12 -3.03
N LEU A 302 20.33 17.35 -1.85
CA LEU A 302 19.62 17.95 -0.72
C LEU A 302 19.95 19.44 -0.54
N ASP A 303 20.70 20.04 -1.47
CA ASP A 303 21.26 21.38 -1.33
C ASP A 303 20.25 22.53 -1.51
N GLU A 304 19.15 22.31 -2.21
CA GLU A 304 18.22 23.40 -2.58
C GLU A 304 17.01 23.56 -1.62
N ASP A 305 16.71 22.56 -0.78
CA ASP A 305 15.44 22.49 -0.03
C ASP A 305 15.59 22.30 1.50
N ILE A 306 16.82 22.18 2.04
CA ILE A 306 17.05 21.83 3.46
C ILE A 306 17.63 22.99 4.27
N ASP A 307 17.14 23.13 5.51
CA ASP A 307 17.69 24.06 6.50
C ASP A 307 19.20 23.81 6.75
N PRO A 308 20.04 24.86 6.70
CA PRO A 308 21.48 24.76 6.99
C PRO A 308 21.82 24.02 8.29
N ASP A 309 21.01 24.13 9.34
CA ASP A 309 21.26 23.47 10.62
C ASP A 309 20.91 21.98 10.58
N LEU A 310 19.88 21.60 9.82
CA LEU A 310 19.58 20.19 9.56
C LEU A 310 20.71 19.54 8.75
N LYS A 311 21.26 20.24 7.76
CA LYS A 311 22.38 19.77 6.93
C LYS A 311 23.62 19.49 7.77
N LYS A 312 23.95 20.35 8.74
CA LYS A 312 25.08 20.10 9.68
C LYS A 312 24.83 18.83 10.50
N SER A 313 23.60 18.64 10.97
CA SER A 313 23.23 17.47 11.76
C SER A 313 23.29 16.18 10.95
N LEU A 314 22.82 16.21 9.69
CA LEU A 314 22.94 15.09 8.76
C LEU A 314 24.40 14.73 8.48
N ALA A 315 25.27 15.73 8.28
CA ALA A 315 26.70 15.50 8.08
C ALA A 315 27.35 14.84 9.31
N ALA A 316 27.03 15.33 10.52
CA ALA A 316 27.53 14.73 11.76
C ALA A 316 27.04 13.29 11.96
N HIS A 317 25.77 13.00 11.66
CA HIS A 317 25.22 11.64 11.76
C HIS A 317 25.76 10.71 10.67
N ALA A 318 26.10 11.23 9.49
CA ALA A 318 26.63 10.45 8.38
C ALA A 318 28.02 9.85 8.68
N GLU A 319 28.79 10.50 9.56
CA GLU A 319 30.10 10.01 10.03
C GLU A 319 29.98 8.91 11.10
N LEU A 320 28.83 8.78 11.77
CA LEU A 320 28.64 7.83 12.89
C LEU A 320 28.24 6.41 12.46
N ILE A 321 27.74 6.23 11.24
CA ILE A 321 27.13 4.97 10.80
C ILE A 321 27.53 4.61 9.37
N GLU A 322 27.86 3.35 9.12
CA GLU A 322 28.10 2.84 7.77
C GLU A 322 26.79 2.61 6.99
N THR A 323 26.86 2.66 5.65
CA THR A 323 25.67 2.58 4.78
C THR A 323 24.87 1.29 5.00
N ASP A 324 25.55 0.14 5.13
CA ASP A 324 24.88 -1.16 5.33
C ASP A 324 24.11 -1.20 6.65
N ARG A 325 24.73 -0.68 7.73
CA ARG A 325 24.08 -0.60 9.05
C ARG A 325 22.89 0.37 9.05
N LEU A 326 22.96 1.44 8.26
CA LEU A 326 21.86 2.39 8.11
C LEU A 326 20.66 1.74 7.40
N LEU A 327 20.90 0.91 6.38
CA LEU A 327 19.85 0.14 5.70
C LEU A 327 19.18 -0.84 6.67
N ASP A 328 19.96 -1.62 7.42
CA ASP A 328 19.44 -2.55 8.43
C ASP A 328 18.60 -1.83 9.49
N LEU A 329 19.05 -0.64 9.93
CA LEU A 329 18.34 0.18 10.90
C LEU A 329 16.98 0.66 10.37
N ILE A 330 16.93 1.13 9.12
CA ILE A 330 15.69 1.55 8.45
C ILE A 330 14.72 0.37 8.36
N ASP A 331 15.17 -0.80 7.93
CA ASP A 331 14.33 -1.99 7.78
C ASP A 331 13.76 -2.45 9.14
N GLN A 332 14.57 -2.42 10.20
CA GLN A 332 14.13 -2.77 11.55
C GLN A 332 13.05 -1.82 12.08
N LEU A 333 13.24 -0.51 11.90
CA LEU A 333 12.27 0.49 12.32
C LEU A 333 10.99 0.46 11.49
N ALA A 334 11.09 0.28 10.17
CA ALA A 334 9.92 0.09 9.30
C ALA A 334 9.12 -1.16 9.67
N ALA A 335 9.78 -2.28 9.97
CA ALA A 335 9.12 -3.49 10.47
C ALA A 335 8.49 -3.28 11.86
N ALA A 336 9.07 -2.42 12.70
CA ALA A 336 8.47 -2.03 13.97
C ALA A 336 7.24 -1.13 13.78
N GLU A 337 7.30 -0.14 12.90
CA GLU A 337 6.19 0.74 12.54
C GLU A 337 4.96 -0.06 12.08
N GLY A 338 5.16 -1.03 11.18
CA GLY A 338 4.08 -1.91 10.70
C GLY A 338 3.40 -2.71 11.82
N ARG A 339 4.16 -3.16 12.83
CA ARG A 339 3.62 -3.84 14.01
C ARG A 339 2.93 -2.86 14.98
N MET A 340 3.47 -1.65 15.10
CA MET A 340 2.97 -0.61 16.01
C MET A 340 1.57 -0.11 15.60
N LYS A 341 1.27 -0.11 14.30
CA LYS A 341 -0.04 0.29 13.75
C LYS A 341 -1.23 -0.41 14.42
N TRP A 342 -1.09 -1.69 14.76
CA TRP A 342 -2.15 -2.51 15.36
C TRP A 342 -1.93 -2.80 16.84
N ALA A 343 -0.89 -2.23 17.43
CA ALA A 343 -0.51 -2.50 18.80
C ALA A 343 -1.37 -1.70 19.80
N PRO A 344 -1.78 -2.32 20.93
CA PRO A 344 -2.50 -1.61 21.98
C PRO A 344 -1.62 -0.61 22.72
N ASN A 345 -0.32 -0.92 22.91
CA ASN A 345 0.63 -0.04 23.58
C ASN A 345 1.77 0.36 22.63
N LYS A 346 1.56 1.44 21.87
CA LYS A 346 2.53 1.95 20.89
C LYS A 346 3.87 2.34 21.53
N LYS A 347 3.84 2.93 22.73
CA LYS A 347 5.05 3.32 23.48
C LYS A 347 5.97 2.13 23.71
N LEU A 348 5.46 1.03 24.25
CA LEU A 348 6.24 -0.19 24.50
C LEU A 348 6.88 -0.72 23.20
N HIS A 349 6.12 -0.73 22.10
CA HIS A 349 6.66 -1.20 20.82
C HIS A 349 7.78 -0.30 20.29
N PHE A 350 7.67 1.02 20.49
CA PHE A 350 8.71 1.96 20.13
C PHE A 350 9.95 1.79 21.03
N GLU A 351 9.79 1.69 22.34
CA GLU A 351 10.91 1.43 23.27
C GLU A 351 11.69 0.17 22.90
N VAL A 352 10.97 -0.93 22.63
CA VAL A 352 11.58 -2.20 22.18
C VAL A 352 12.28 -2.03 20.83
N ALA A 353 11.71 -1.25 19.91
CA ALA A 353 12.32 -0.98 18.62
C ALA A 353 13.65 -0.21 18.76
N ILE A 354 13.69 0.84 19.59
CA ILE A 354 14.91 1.61 19.89
C ILE A 354 15.98 0.72 20.51
N ILE A 355 15.62 -0.11 21.50
CA ILE A 355 16.57 -1.01 22.15
C ILE A 355 17.16 -1.99 21.13
N ARG A 356 16.32 -2.59 20.28
CA ARG A 356 16.77 -3.51 19.23
C ARG A 356 17.66 -2.82 18.20
N ALA A 357 17.29 -1.62 17.76
CA ALA A 357 18.06 -0.80 16.84
C ALA A 357 19.48 -0.54 17.38
N ILE A 358 19.59 -0.06 18.63
CA ILE A 358 20.88 0.21 19.26
C ILE A 358 21.70 -1.07 19.44
N GLN A 359 21.08 -2.17 19.84
CA GLN A 359 21.77 -3.46 19.96
C GLN A 359 22.31 -3.95 18.62
N SER A 360 21.54 -3.77 17.54
CA SER A 360 21.96 -4.15 16.19
C SER A 360 23.17 -3.33 15.72
N LEU A 361 23.27 -2.05 16.09
CA LEU A 361 24.43 -1.22 15.77
C LEU A 361 25.70 -1.67 16.49
N GLY A 362 25.56 -2.30 17.67
CA GLY A 362 26.68 -2.84 18.45
C GLY A 362 27.07 -4.29 18.11
N GLN A 363 26.30 -4.98 17.25
CA GLN A 363 26.65 -6.34 16.82
C GLN A 363 27.80 -6.30 15.82
N ALA A 364 28.81 -7.15 16.05
CA ALA A 364 29.89 -7.33 15.09
C ALA A 364 29.31 -7.94 13.81
N THR A 365 29.64 -7.35 12.65
CA THR A 365 29.23 -7.91 11.36
C THR A 365 29.91 -9.25 11.13
N LEU A 366 29.30 -10.11 10.31
CA LEU A 366 29.89 -11.40 9.98
C LEU A 366 31.29 -11.22 9.36
N ASP A 367 31.48 -10.16 8.58
CA ASP A 367 32.77 -9.78 7.99
C ASP A 367 33.79 -9.39 9.05
N GLU A 368 33.43 -8.60 10.06
CA GLU A 368 34.32 -8.29 11.19
C GLU A 368 34.69 -9.53 12.01
N VAL A 369 33.77 -10.48 12.14
CA VAL A 369 34.04 -11.76 12.82
C VAL A 369 34.96 -12.64 11.97
N ILE A 370 34.76 -12.71 10.65
CA ILE A 370 35.62 -13.45 9.72
C ILE A 370 37.02 -12.83 9.67
N GLU A 371 37.12 -11.50 9.63
CA GLU A 371 38.39 -10.78 9.64
C GLU A 371 39.15 -11.05 10.95
N ARG A 372 38.49 -10.93 12.11
CA ARG A 372 39.09 -11.31 13.41
C ARG A 372 39.48 -12.78 13.50
N LEU A 373 38.68 -13.68 12.94
CA LEU A 373 39.02 -15.11 12.89
C LEU A 373 40.21 -15.39 11.97
N SER A 374 40.34 -14.63 10.87
CA SER A 374 41.50 -14.71 9.97
C SER A 374 42.77 -14.16 10.61
N GLU A 375 42.68 -13.05 11.34
CA GLU A 375 43.79 -12.47 12.12
C GLU A 375 44.26 -13.40 13.25
N LEU A 376 43.32 -14.06 13.93
CA LEU A 376 43.60 -15.09 14.94
C LEU A 376 44.24 -16.35 14.33
N ARG A 377 43.82 -16.75 13.12
CA ARG A 377 44.39 -17.89 12.39
C ARG A 377 45.81 -17.62 11.91
N ASP A 378 46.11 -16.39 11.53
CA ASP A 378 47.42 -15.97 11.02
C ASP A 378 48.40 -15.55 12.15
N GLY A 379 48.05 -15.83 13.41
CA GLY A 379 48.95 -15.72 14.57
C GLY A 379 49.07 -14.32 15.18
N GLY A 380 48.17 -13.39 14.85
CA GLY A 380 48.13 -12.05 15.43
C GLY A 380 47.59 -12.05 16.86
N ARG A 381 48.32 -11.44 17.80
CA ARG A 381 47.80 -11.18 19.16
C ARG A 381 46.63 -10.21 19.08
N ALA A 382 45.46 -10.66 19.55
CA ALA A 382 44.26 -9.86 19.67
C ALA A 382 44.51 -8.56 20.48
N ARG A 383 44.17 -7.41 19.90
CA ARG A 383 44.13 -6.12 20.60
C ARG A 383 42.81 -6.01 21.37
N PRO A 384 42.79 -5.49 22.62
CA PRO A 384 41.54 -5.33 23.36
C PRO A 384 40.63 -4.26 22.71
N PRO A 385 39.31 -4.32 22.93
CA PRO A 385 38.36 -3.44 22.27
C PRO A 385 38.49 -2.01 22.82
N GLY A 386 38.60 -1.01 21.93
CA GLY A 386 38.39 0.40 22.27
C GLY A 386 39.46 1.44 21.88
N ALA A 387 40.46 1.14 21.05
CA ALA A 387 41.44 2.15 20.62
C ALA A 387 41.23 2.57 19.16
N PRO A 388 41.14 3.88 18.84
CA PRO A 388 40.99 4.35 17.46
C PRO A 388 42.26 4.09 16.62
N PRO A 389 42.13 3.91 15.29
CA PRO A 389 43.25 3.58 14.43
C PRO A 389 44.14 4.81 14.19
N THR A 390 45.41 4.73 14.58
CA THR A 390 46.44 5.67 14.17
C THR A 390 47.02 5.23 12.81
N LYS A 391 46.92 6.12 11.81
CA LYS A 391 47.50 5.95 10.48
C LYS A 391 49.04 5.76 10.55
N PRO A 392 49.64 4.81 9.83
CA PRO A 392 51.09 4.81 9.63
C PRO A 392 51.48 5.83 8.56
N ALA A 393 52.49 6.65 8.91
CA ALA A 393 53.13 7.59 8.03
C ALA A 393 53.99 6.89 6.96
N ALA A 394 54.09 7.54 5.81
CA ALA A 394 54.86 7.13 4.65
C ALA A 394 56.39 7.10 4.92
N ALA A 395 57.05 6.10 4.35
CA ALA A 395 58.46 6.18 3.94
C ALA A 395 58.62 5.38 2.64
N GLY A 396 59.04 6.07 1.58
CA GLY A 396 59.27 5.50 0.26
C GLY A 396 60.74 5.21 -0.05
N SER A 397 60.93 4.85 -1.32
CA SER A 397 62.17 4.60 -2.09
C SER A 397 62.76 3.19 -2.00
N ASP A 398 63.27 2.56 -3.06
CA ASP A 398 63.13 2.70 -4.52
C ASP A 398 63.80 1.46 -5.17
N ARG A 399 63.23 1.00 -6.29
CA ARG A 399 63.82 0.27 -7.45
C ARG A 399 64.68 -1.02 -7.36
N GLY A 400 64.27 -1.96 -8.23
CA GLY A 400 65.10 -2.98 -8.90
C GLY A 400 64.23 -4.16 -9.39
N ASN A 401 63.47 -4.02 -10.49
CA ASN A 401 63.77 -4.42 -11.89
C ASN A 401 63.75 -5.94 -12.19
N GLU A 402 63.14 -6.26 -13.34
CA GLU A 402 63.07 -7.55 -14.08
C GLU A 402 62.15 -8.64 -13.49
N GLY A 403 61.12 -9.17 -14.16
CA GLY A 403 60.86 -9.29 -15.59
C GLY A 403 61.02 -10.74 -16.04
N SER A 404 60.02 -11.60 -15.80
CA SER A 404 59.91 -12.87 -16.54
C SER A 404 58.45 -13.28 -16.75
N ARG A 405 58.20 -13.74 -17.97
CA ARG A 405 56.92 -13.87 -18.67
C ARG A 405 56.73 -15.34 -19.06
N ARG A 406 55.57 -15.93 -18.77
CA ARG A 406 54.96 -17.12 -19.43
C ARG A 406 53.45 -17.04 -19.15
N GLN A 407 52.57 -16.62 -20.08
CA GLN A 407 51.85 -17.42 -21.12
C GLN A 407 51.34 -18.78 -20.60
N LYS A 408 50.10 -19.25 -20.81
CA LYS A 408 48.98 -18.89 -21.72
C LYS A 408 47.75 -19.76 -21.36
N ALA A 409 46.54 -19.29 -21.72
CA ALA A 409 45.31 -20.02 -22.15
C ALA A 409 44.67 -21.02 -21.15
N GLY A 410 43.36 -21.08 -20.92
CA GLY A 410 42.18 -21.02 -21.81
C GLY A 410 41.32 -22.28 -21.52
N ILE A 411 40.06 -22.34 -22.00
CA ILE A 411 39.07 -23.48 -21.95
C ILE A 411 37.98 -23.25 -20.88
N THR A 412 36.86 -22.59 -21.23
CA THR A 412 35.59 -23.07 -21.85
C THR A 412 34.65 -23.83 -20.90
N ASP A 413 33.51 -23.20 -20.66
CA ASP A 413 32.22 -23.83 -20.35
C ASP A 413 31.71 -24.58 -21.61
N PRO A 414 31.06 -25.75 -21.48
CA PRO A 414 29.60 -25.75 -21.62
C PRO A 414 28.86 -26.82 -20.78
N GLY A 415 27.58 -26.54 -20.49
CA GLY A 415 26.68 -27.42 -19.76
C GLY A 415 25.92 -28.51 -20.55
N TYR A 416 24.89 -29.01 -19.85
CA TYR A 416 23.76 -29.89 -20.24
C TYR A 416 23.93 -31.43 -20.28
N SER A 417 23.19 -32.12 -19.38
CA SER A 417 22.28 -33.26 -19.64
C SER A 417 21.72 -33.78 -18.28
N LYS A 418 20.41 -33.70 -17.98
CA LYS A 418 19.33 -34.69 -18.23
C LYS A 418 19.48 -36.06 -17.52
N ALA A 419 18.41 -36.41 -16.79
CA ALA A 419 17.82 -37.74 -16.54
C ALA A 419 18.08 -38.52 -15.22
N GLU A 420 16.94 -38.88 -14.61
CA GLU A 420 16.57 -40.19 -14.05
C GLU A 420 17.01 -40.66 -12.63
N THR A 421 15.99 -40.68 -11.76
CA THR A 421 15.54 -41.80 -10.90
C THR A 421 16.56 -42.84 -10.41
N ALA A 422 16.66 -42.96 -9.08
CA ALA A 422 17.02 -44.21 -8.41
C ALA A 422 16.07 -44.45 -7.21
N ARG A 423 15.32 -45.56 -7.31
CA ARG A 423 14.56 -46.20 -6.23
C ARG A 423 15.51 -46.79 -5.19
N VAL A 424 15.12 -46.74 -3.92
CA VAL A 424 15.53 -47.74 -2.91
C VAL A 424 14.25 -48.29 -2.28
N ALA A 425 14.13 -49.63 -2.28
CA ALA A 425 12.97 -50.38 -1.87
C ALA A 425 13.04 -50.82 -0.39
N GLU A 426 11.86 -50.75 0.25
CA GLU A 426 11.23 -51.67 1.23
C GLU A 426 12.01 -52.32 2.39
N THR A 427 11.60 -51.97 3.62
CA THR A 427 11.05 -52.87 4.68
C THR A 427 10.56 -51.95 5.83
N ALA A 428 9.44 -52.11 6.54
CA ALA A 428 8.56 -53.23 6.79
C ALA A 428 7.14 -52.74 7.17
N VAL A 429 6.18 -53.64 7.01
CA VAL A 429 4.74 -53.53 7.26
C VAL A 429 4.42 -53.16 8.72
N GLN A 430 3.75 -52.02 8.91
CA GLN A 430 2.76 -51.84 9.97
C GLN A 430 1.50 -51.29 9.31
N SER A 431 0.40 -52.03 9.47
CA SER A 431 -0.95 -51.75 9.00
C SER A 431 -1.31 -50.26 9.12
N GLN A 432 -1.20 -49.53 8.01
CA GLN A 432 -1.57 -48.11 7.94
C GLN A 432 -3.10 -47.98 8.06
N PRO A 433 -3.61 -47.14 8.96
CA PRO A 433 -5.03 -46.80 8.97
C PRO A 433 -5.39 -46.10 7.65
N ASN A 434 -6.55 -46.46 7.09
CA ASN A 434 -6.99 -45.96 5.79
C ASN A 434 -7.07 -44.41 5.81
N ALA A 435 -6.21 -43.74 5.04
CA ALA A 435 -6.00 -42.28 5.12
C ALA A 435 -7.29 -41.50 4.81
N ASP A 436 -8.13 -42.02 3.92
CA ASP A 436 -9.45 -41.48 3.62
C ASP A 436 -10.41 -41.55 4.82
N GLU A 437 -10.36 -42.63 5.59
CA GLU A 437 -11.26 -42.85 6.73
C GLU A 437 -10.88 -41.96 7.93
N LEU A 438 -9.58 -41.75 8.13
CA LEU A 438 -9.06 -40.77 9.10
C LEU A 438 -9.43 -39.34 8.71
N TRP A 439 -9.33 -38.99 7.42
CA TRP A 439 -9.69 -37.66 6.94
C TRP A 439 -11.20 -37.38 7.10
N HIS A 440 -12.05 -38.37 6.85
CA HIS A 440 -13.50 -38.24 7.11
C HIS A 440 -13.81 -37.99 8.60
N LYS A 441 -13.11 -38.66 9.53
CA LYS A 441 -13.26 -38.42 10.97
C LYS A 441 -12.82 -37.01 11.37
N VAL A 442 -11.77 -36.48 10.74
CA VAL A 442 -11.32 -35.09 10.96
C VAL A 442 -12.36 -34.09 10.43
N LEU A 443 -12.86 -34.27 9.21
CA LEU A 443 -13.90 -33.41 8.63
C LEU A 443 -15.20 -33.41 9.46
N ALA A 444 -15.56 -34.54 10.06
CA ALA A 444 -16.72 -34.64 10.93
C ALA A 444 -16.58 -33.85 12.24
N LYS A 445 -15.35 -33.68 12.76
CA LYS A 445 -15.06 -32.90 13.97
C LYS A 445 -14.98 -31.39 13.72
N ILE A 446 -14.85 -30.95 12.47
CA ILE A 446 -14.79 -29.52 12.13
C ILE A 446 -16.22 -28.94 12.08
N PRO A 447 -16.52 -27.85 12.82
CA PRO A 447 -17.84 -27.24 12.83
C PRO A 447 -18.29 -26.80 11.43
N VAL A 448 -19.56 -27.07 11.10
CA VAL A 448 -20.15 -26.91 9.75
C VAL A 448 -20.07 -25.48 9.20
N LYS A 449 -19.97 -24.47 10.08
CA LYS A 449 -19.85 -23.04 9.73
C LYS A 449 -18.45 -22.45 10.01
N GLY A 450 -17.40 -23.27 9.95
CA GLY A 450 -16.02 -22.83 10.15
C GLY A 450 -15.29 -22.53 8.82
N PHE A 451 -14.49 -21.46 8.79
CA PHE A 451 -13.60 -21.12 7.67
C PHE A 451 -12.71 -22.30 7.23
N LEU A 452 -12.24 -23.08 8.20
CA LEU A 452 -11.46 -24.30 7.96
C LEU A 452 -12.21 -25.40 7.21
N ARG A 453 -13.54 -25.50 7.33
CA ARG A 453 -14.30 -26.56 6.65
C ARG A 453 -14.37 -26.34 5.14
N THR A 454 -14.72 -25.12 4.74
CA THR A 454 -14.77 -24.69 3.33
C THR A 454 -13.42 -24.90 2.63
N LEU A 455 -12.35 -24.67 3.38
CA LEU A 455 -10.98 -24.84 2.90
C LEU A 455 -10.57 -26.32 2.83
N SER A 456 -10.89 -27.11 3.85
CA SER A 456 -10.58 -28.56 3.89
C SER A 456 -11.40 -29.39 2.90
N GLU A 457 -12.56 -28.91 2.43
CA GLU A 457 -13.35 -29.56 1.37
C GLU A 457 -12.67 -29.54 0.01
N SER A 458 -11.73 -28.61 -0.22
CA SER A 458 -10.94 -28.52 -1.45
C SER A 458 -9.71 -29.44 -1.48
N ILE A 459 -9.52 -30.26 -0.44
CA ILE A 459 -8.30 -31.05 -0.21
C ILE A 459 -8.63 -32.52 0.04
N ARG A 460 -7.82 -33.43 -0.52
CA ARG A 460 -7.92 -34.88 -0.26
C ARG A 460 -6.60 -35.47 0.23
N PRO A 461 -6.61 -36.52 1.07
CA PRO A 461 -5.39 -37.24 1.41
C PRO A 461 -4.86 -37.97 0.16
N ILE A 462 -3.58 -37.74 -0.17
CA ILE A 462 -2.87 -38.48 -1.23
C ILE A 462 -2.20 -39.74 -0.65
N GLY A 463 -1.90 -39.74 0.64
CA GLY A 463 -1.30 -40.87 1.33
C GLY A 463 -0.59 -40.46 2.62
N ILE A 464 0.03 -41.45 3.27
CA ILE A 464 0.81 -41.27 4.49
C ILE A 464 2.25 -41.66 4.19
N ASP A 465 3.19 -40.74 4.42
CA ASP A 465 4.63 -40.96 4.27
C ASP A 465 5.34 -40.75 5.61
N GLY A 466 5.58 -41.85 6.35
CA GLY A 466 6.16 -41.82 7.69
C GLY A 466 5.24 -41.11 8.70
N ARG A 467 5.69 -39.98 9.26
CA ARG A 467 4.85 -39.08 10.10
C ARG A 467 4.20 -37.95 9.31
N ASN A 468 4.37 -37.91 7.99
CA ASN A 468 3.77 -36.88 7.16
C ASN A 468 2.42 -37.34 6.59
N PHE A 469 1.38 -36.56 6.85
CA PHE A 469 0.07 -36.73 6.23
C PHE A 469 0.02 -35.85 4.96
N LEU A 470 -0.04 -36.47 3.78
CA LEU A 470 0.04 -35.78 2.50
C LEU A 470 -1.37 -35.39 2.04
N LEU A 471 -1.59 -34.09 1.88
CA LEU A 471 -2.85 -33.49 1.47
C LEU A 471 -2.72 -32.88 0.07
N GLY A 472 -3.48 -33.43 -0.87
CA GLY A 472 -3.54 -33.04 -2.27
C GLY A 472 -4.55 -31.94 -2.57
N HIS A 473 -4.15 -31.00 -3.42
CA HIS A 473 -5.05 -29.98 -3.99
C HIS A 473 -4.86 -29.81 -5.50
N SER A 474 -5.89 -29.26 -6.16
CA SER A 474 -5.81 -28.84 -7.57
C SER A 474 -4.90 -27.61 -7.73
N PRO A 475 -4.12 -27.48 -8.81
CA PRO A 475 -3.26 -26.31 -9.05
C PRO A 475 -4.01 -24.97 -9.03
N ASP A 476 -5.28 -24.96 -9.44
CA ASP A 476 -6.11 -23.75 -9.49
C ASP A 476 -6.51 -23.22 -8.09
N ASP A 477 -6.41 -24.03 -7.04
CA ASP A 477 -6.80 -23.68 -5.66
C ASP A 477 -5.61 -23.22 -4.79
N GLN A 478 -4.49 -22.82 -5.40
CA GLN A 478 -3.24 -22.47 -4.72
C GLN A 478 -3.42 -21.39 -3.63
N SER A 479 -4.24 -20.36 -3.88
CA SER A 479 -4.52 -19.31 -2.88
C SER A 479 -5.29 -19.80 -1.65
N LYS A 480 -6.12 -20.85 -1.78
CA LYS A 480 -6.84 -21.46 -0.65
C LYS A 480 -5.88 -22.32 0.18
N VAL A 481 -4.94 -23.00 -0.47
CA VAL A 481 -3.92 -23.82 0.19
C VAL A 481 -2.91 -22.95 0.94
N GLU A 482 -2.54 -21.78 0.42
CA GLU A 482 -1.70 -20.81 1.15
C GLU A 482 -2.37 -20.33 2.45
N ALA A 483 -3.69 -20.11 2.43
CA ALA A 483 -4.45 -19.77 3.64
C ALA A 483 -4.52 -20.93 4.65
N LEU A 484 -4.62 -22.18 4.19
CA LEU A 484 -4.55 -23.40 5.02
C LEU A 484 -3.14 -23.68 5.55
N ALA A 485 -2.11 -23.35 4.78
CA ALA A 485 -0.71 -23.51 5.14
C ALA A 485 -0.23 -22.48 6.18
N SER A 486 -1.09 -21.51 6.55
CA SER A 486 -0.84 -20.60 7.66
C SER A 486 -0.50 -21.37 8.96
N PRO A 487 0.50 -20.94 9.75
CA PRO A 487 0.99 -21.67 10.91
C PRO A 487 -0.09 -22.05 11.93
N ASN A 488 -1.11 -21.21 12.13
CA ASN A 488 -2.22 -21.48 13.04
C ASN A 488 -3.14 -22.58 12.52
N ASN A 489 -3.50 -22.53 11.23
CA ASN A 489 -4.40 -23.49 10.60
C ASN A 489 -3.74 -24.87 10.47
N ARG A 490 -2.45 -24.90 10.13
CA ARG A 490 -1.65 -26.12 10.08
C ARG A 490 -1.56 -26.80 11.44
N ARG A 491 -1.26 -26.05 12.51
CA ARG A 491 -1.24 -26.59 13.87
C ARG A 491 -2.59 -27.15 14.28
N GLN A 492 -3.69 -26.45 13.94
CA GLN A 492 -5.03 -26.90 14.26
C GLN A 492 -5.39 -28.21 13.52
N LEU A 493 -4.98 -28.37 12.26
CA LEU A 493 -5.13 -29.63 11.52
C LEU A 493 -4.27 -30.76 12.11
N GLU A 494 -3.03 -30.48 12.51
CA GLU A 494 -2.13 -31.44 13.16
C GLU A 494 -2.70 -31.91 14.51
N THR A 495 -3.25 -31.00 15.33
CA THR A 495 -3.96 -31.35 16.58
C THR A 495 -5.19 -32.23 16.32
N LEU A 496 -6.02 -31.88 15.35
CA LEU A 496 -7.23 -32.65 15.02
C LEU A 496 -6.89 -34.04 14.45
N LEU A 497 -5.81 -34.15 13.67
CA LEU A 497 -5.29 -35.44 13.20
C LEU A 497 -4.73 -36.26 14.38
N GLY A 498 -4.05 -35.61 15.32
CA GLY A 498 -3.61 -36.22 16.57
C GLY A 498 -4.76 -36.81 17.39
N GLU A 499 -5.83 -36.04 17.59
CA GLU A 499 -7.01 -36.50 18.30
C GLU A 499 -7.80 -37.60 17.58
N ALA A 500 -7.76 -37.65 16.25
CA ALA A 500 -8.49 -38.64 15.45
C ALA A 500 -7.76 -39.98 15.32
N SER A 501 -6.43 -39.97 15.41
CA SER A 501 -5.58 -41.14 15.17
C SER A 501 -4.79 -41.62 16.40
N GLY A 502 -4.67 -40.79 17.43
CA GLY A 502 -3.84 -41.05 18.62
C GLY A 502 -2.33 -40.93 18.38
N CYS A 503 -1.89 -40.40 17.24
CA CYS A 503 -0.48 -40.24 16.86
C CYS A 503 -0.18 -38.81 16.40
N ASP A 504 1.03 -38.31 16.66
CA ASP A 504 1.46 -36.98 16.19
C ASP A 504 1.80 -37.02 14.69
N TRP A 505 1.07 -36.23 13.90
CA TRP A 505 1.26 -36.09 12.45
C TRP A 505 1.78 -34.70 12.07
N SER A 506 2.62 -34.62 11.03
CA SER A 506 2.89 -33.35 10.34
C SER A 506 2.16 -33.29 9.01
N VAL A 507 1.47 -32.19 8.74
CA VAL A 507 0.69 -32.03 7.50
C VAL A 507 1.54 -31.42 6.39
N ARG A 508 1.56 -32.03 5.20
CA ARG A 508 2.21 -31.45 4.00
C ARG A 508 1.21 -31.36 2.85
N PHE A 509 1.20 -30.23 2.16
CA PHE A 509 0.35 -30.00 1.00
C PHE A 509 1.12 -30.29 -0.30
N VAL A 510 0.49 -30.97 -1.26
CA VAL A 510 1.08 -31.34 -2.55
C VAL A 510 0.10 -30.99 -3.67
N ALA A 511 0.55 -30.28 -4.70
CA ALA A 511 -0.26 -30.00 -5.88
C ALA A 511 -0.29 -31.23 -6.81
N LYS A 512 -1.49 -31.66 -7.24
CA LYS A 512 -1.65 -32.76 -8.21
C LYS A 512 -2.81 -32.48 -9.17
N GLU A 513 -2.54 -32.52 -10.47
CA GLU A 513 -3.54 -32.35 -11.53
C GLU A 513 -4.56 -33.51 -11.52
N GLY A 514 -5.85 -33.19 -11.70
CA GLY A 514 -6.94 -34.18 -11.82
C GLY A 514 -7.79 -34.41 -10.57
N ILE A 515 -7.65 -33.61 -9.51
CA ILE A 515 -8.54 -33.68 -8.32
C ILE A 515 -9.79 -32.81 -8.58
N VAL A 516 -10.90 -33.45 -8.94
CA VAL A 516 -12.21 -32.77 -9.11
C VAL A 516 -12.96 -32.73 -7.77
N PRO A 517 -13.40 -31.56 -7.27
CA PRO A 517 -14.20 -31.47 -6.05
C PRO A 517 -15.60 -32.07 -6.26
N PRO A 518 -16.18 -32.79 -5.28
CA PRO A 518 -17.55 -33.29 -5.41
C PRO A 518 -18.53 -32.12 -5.39
N LYS A 519 -19.55 -32.14 -6.26
CA LYS A 519 -20.66 -31.18 -6.26
C LYS A 519 -21.30 -31.16 -4.86
N ALA A 520 -21.34 -29.98 -4.26
CA ALA A 520 -21.99 -29.74 -2.97
C ALA A 520 -23.48 -30.16 -3.03
N PHE A 521 -23.88 -31.07 -2.14
CA PHE A 521 -25.28 -31.32 -1.82
C PHE A 521 -25.83 -30.09 -1.09
N GLY A 522 -26.51 -29.21 -1.83
CA GLY A 522 -27.27 -28.10 -1.28
C GLY A 522 -28.70 -28.54 -0.96
N ALA A 523 -29.05 -28.51 0.32
CA ALA A 523 -30.45 -28.53 0.74
C ALA A 523 -31.12 -27.20 0.37
N GLY A 524 -32.21 -27.28 -0.39
CA GLY A 524 -33.29 -26.28 -0.44
C GLY A 524 -33.14 -25.10 -1.39
N SER A 525 -33.60 -25.25 -2.64
CA SER A 525 -34.66 -24.38 -3.20
C SER A 525 -35.16 -24.94 -4.54
N GLU A 526 -36.48 -25.02 -4.64
CA GLU A 526 -37.24 -25.42 -5.82
C GLU A 526 -36.97 -24.46 -6.98
N ALA A 527 -36.51 -24.99 -8.12
CA ALA A 527 -36.81 -24.44 -9.44
C ALA A 527 -36.63 -25.56 -10.47
N ALA A 528 -37.74 -25.91 -11.12
CA ALA A 528 -37.87 -26.93 -12.14
C ALA A 528 -36.73 -26.94 -13.15
N ARG A 529 -36.04 -28.08 -13.27
CA ARG A 529 -35.22 -28.42 -14.44
C ARG A 529 -35.91 -29.56 -15.18
N SER A 530 -36.16 -29.31 -16.46
CA SER A 530 -36.83 -30.15 -17.44
C SER A 530 -36.23 -31.56 -17.54
N VAL A 531 -37.11 -32.55 -17.72
CA VAL A 531 -36.88 -34.01 -17.65
C VAL A 531 -36.13 -34.58 -18.87
N GLU A 532 -35.78 -33.77 -19.86
CA GLU A 532 -35.36 -34.25 -21.19
C GLU A 532 -33.87 -34.64 -21.35
N TRP A 533 -33.02 -34.51 -20.33
CA TRP A 533 -31.57 -34.78 -20.49
C TRP A 533 -31.13 -36.21 -20.11
N PHE A 534 -32.05 -37.05 -19.63
CA PHE A 534 -31.74 -38.39 -19.09
C PHE A 534 -32.13 -39.56 -20.01
N GLU A 535 -32.92 -39.32 -21.07
CA GLU A 535 -33.44 -40.41 -21.92
C GLU A 535 -32.37 -41.01 -22.86
N ASP A 536 -31.34 -40.23 -23.22
CA ASP A 536 -30.30 -40.63 -24.17
C ASP A 536 -29.00 -41.16 -23.52
N ASP A 537 -28.93 -41.22 -22.18
CA ASP A 537 -27.74 -41.74 -21.50
C ASP A 537 -27.77 -43.29 -21.42
N ARG A 538 -26.82 -43.89 -22.13
CA ARG A 538 -26.68 -45.34 -22.28
C ARG A 538 -26.50 -46.09 -20.95
N LEU A 539 -25.88 -45.46 -19.95
CA LEU A 539 -25.72 -46.07 -18.62
C LEU A 539 -27.03 -46.14 -17.83
N ILE A 540 -27.94 -45.21 -18.08
CA ILE A 540 -29.24 -45.15 -17.40
C ILE A 540 -30.19 -46.20 -17.99
N GLN A 541 -30.15 -46.41 -19.30
CA GLN A 541 -30.92 -47.49 -19.94
C GLN A 541 -30.46 -48.89 -19.49
N GLU A 542 -29.13 -49.12 -19.41
CA GLU A 542 -28.59 -50.38 -18.87
C GLU A 542 -29.00 -50.60 -17.40
N ALA A 543 -29.07 -49.55 -16.59
CA ALA A 543 -29.55 -49.64 -15.21
C ALA A 543 -31.06 -49.92 -15.13
N LEU A 544 -31.88 -49.33 -15.99
CA LEU A 544 -33.33 -49.57 -16.00
C LEU A 544 -33.68 -51.00 -16.42
N GLU A 545 -32.95 -51.58 -17.38
CA GLU A 545 -33.10 -53.00 -17.76
C GLU A 545 -32.63 -53.94 -16.65
N MET A 546 -31.52 -53.63 -16.00
CA MET A 546 -30.93 -54.48 -14.97
C MET A 546 -31.79 -54.53 -13.69
N PHE A 547 -32.51 -53.45 -13.38
CA PHE A 547 -33.34 -53.33 -12.18
C PHE A 547 -34.85 -53.32 -12.45
N ASN A 548 -35.27 -53.48 -13.71
CA ASN A 548 -36.66 -53.52 -14.17
C ASN A 548 -37.51 -52.35 -13.64
N ALA A 549 -36.95 -51.14 -13.70
CA ALA A 549 -37.54 -49.92 -13.14
C ALA A 549 -38.07 -48.99 -14.26
N GLN A 550 -39.07 -48.16 -13.95
CA GLN A 550 -39.59 -47.13 -14.84
C GLN A 550 -39.28 -45.74 -14.29
N ILE A 551 -38.90 -44.80 -15.17
CA ILE A 551 -38.72 -43.39 -14.79
C ILE A 551 -40.10 -42.78 -14.56
N LYS A 552 -40.38 -42.34 -13.32
CA LYS A 552 -41.55 -41.50 -13.03
C LYS A 552 -41.20 -40.04 -13.29
N SER A 553 -42.00 -39.39 -14.14
CA SER A 553 -41.94 -37.95 -14.44
C SER A 553 -42.13 -37.08 -13.22
#